data_AF-A0AAU8JFA6-F1
#
_entry.id   AF-A0AAU8JFA6-F1
#
_cell.length_a   1.000
_cell.length_b   1.000
_cell.length_c   1.000
_cell.angle_alpha   90.00
_cell.angle_beta   90.00
_cell.angle_gamma   90.00
#
_symmetry.space_group_name_H-M   'P 1'
#
loop_
_entity.id
_entity.type
_entity.pdbx_description
1 polymer ?
#
loop_
_entity_poly.entity_id
_entity_poly.type
_entity_poly.pdbx_seq_one_letter_code
_entity_poly.pdbx_strand_id
1 'polypeptide(L)'
;MSNQPLTTLEKSTITSEIVSLILANVRDIAEEQDIEISDNLDENTPLFGKHGLFDSLGLVSLVVAVEEAIADKYGVTVSLADEKAMSQKHSPYRNISSLAEYASSLIPTET
;
A
#
# COMPACT_ATOMS: atom_id res chain seq x y z
N MET A 1 12.29 29.64 10.94
CA MET A 1 11.95 28.95 9.68
C MET A 1 10.53 28.42 9.88
N SER A 2 9.61 28.74 8.97
CA SER A 2 8.17 28.51 9.17
C SER A 2 7.83 27.03 9.02
N ASN A 3 7.27 26.44 10.07
CA ASN A 3 6.68 25.09 10.02
C ASN A 3 5.20 25.24 9.64
N GLN A 4 4.88 25.02 8.36
CA GLN A 4 3.50 24.80 7.93
C GLN A 4 3.21 23.29 7.94
N PRO A 5 2.05 22.84 8.44
CA PRO A 5 1.61 21.47 8.22
C PRO A 5 1.48 21.23 6.71
N LEU A 6 1.69 19.97 6.27
CA LEU A 6 1.39 19.58 4.89
C LEU A 6 0.01 20.11 4.52
N THR A 7 -0.08 20.78 3.39
CA THR A 7 -1.39 21.13 2.85
C THR A 7 -2.11 19.83 2.49
N THR A 8 -3.44 19.81 2.51
CA THR A 8 -4.25 18.66 2.05
C THR A 8 -3.79 18.09 0.70
N LEU A 9 -3.14 18.93 -0.13
CA LEU A 9 -2.59 18.59 -1.43
C LEU A 9 -1.39 17.64 -1.35
N GLU A 10 -0.44 17.84 -0.43
CA GLU A 10 0.79 17.02 -0.37
C GLU A 10 0.50 15.59 0.10
N LYS A 11 -0.41 15.43 1.08
CA LYS A 11 -0.86 14.10 1.51
C LYS A 11 -1.63 13.38 0.40
N SER A 12 -2.43 14.10 -0.38
CA SER A 12 -3.11 13.57 -1.58
C SER A 12 -2.10 13.09 -2.62
N THR A 13 -1.02 13.84 -2.84
CA THR A 13 0.05 13.46 -3.78
C THR A 13 0.77 12.19 -3.33
N ILE A 14 1.20 12.12 -2.06
CA ILE A 14 1.88 10.92 -1.52
C ILE A 14 0.97 9.69 -1.65
N THR A 15 -0.32 9.82 -1.33
CA THR A 15 -1.25 8.68 -1.44
C THR A 15 -1.37 8.18 -2.88
N SER A 16 -1.49 9.07 -3.86
CA SER A 16 -1.55 8.70 -5.29
C SER A 16 -0.27 8.02 -5.78
N GLU A 17 0.87 8.48 -5.28
CA GLU A 17 2.16 7.86 -5.58
C GLU A 17 2.29 6.45 -4.98
N ILE A 18 1.81 6.25 -3.74
CA ILE A 18 1.79 4.93 -3.11
C ILE A 18 0.82 4.00 -3.83
N VAL A 19 -0.34 4.48 -4.29
CA VAL A 19 -1.25 3.67 -5.13
C VAL A 19 -0.50 3.15 -6.36
N SER A 20 0.25 4.01 -7.04
CA SER A 20 1.02 3.63 -8.23
C SER A 20 2.10 2.60 -7.91
N LEU A 21 2.76 2.74 -6.77
CA LEU A 21 3.78 1.83 -6.26
C LEU A 21 3.18 0.46 -5.90
N ILE A 22 2.04 0.43 -5.22
CA ILE A 22 1.32 -0.82 -4.90
C ILE A 22 0.88 -1.51 -6.20
N LEU A 23 0.33 -0.78 -7.18
CA LEU A 23 -0.06 -1.33 -8.47
C LEU A 23 1.11 -1.97 -9.24
N ALA A 24 2.31 -1.41 -9.13
CA ALA A 24 3.50 -2.02 -9.73
C ALA A 24 3.84 -3.35 -9.03
N ASN A 25 3.98 -3.33 -7.70
CA ASN A 25 4.32 -4.54 -6.92
C ASN A 25 3.25 -5.64 -7.04
N VAL A 26 1.97 -5.28 -7.15
CA VAL A 26 0.88 -6.23 -7.40
C VAL A 26 1.09 -6.97 -8.72
N ARG A 27 1.50 -6.25 -9.78
CA ARG A 27 1.77 -6.88 -11.09
C ARG A 27 2.97 -7.79 -11.03
N ASP A 28 4.06 -7.33 -10.41
CA ASP A 28 5.30 -8.11 -10.30
C ASP A 28 5.05 -9.42 -9.55
N ILE A 29 4.38 -9.36 -8.40
CA ILE A 29 4.06 -10.57 -7.60
C ILE A 29 3.06 -11.47 -8.32
N ALA A 30 2.07 -10.90 -9.01
CA ALA A 30 1.13 -11.70 -9.79
C ALA A 30 1.82 -12.46 -10.92
N GLU A 31 2.76 -11.83 -11.62
CA GLU A 31 3.58 -12.48 -12.64
C GLU A 31 4.47 -13.58 -12.03
N GLU A 32 5.13 -13.31 -10.91
CA GLU A 32 5.99 -14.29 -10.21
C GLU A 32 5.22 -15.53 -9.71
N GLN A 33 3.96 -15.35 -9.31
CA GLN A 33 3.11 -16.41 -8.77
C GLN A 33 2.12 -17.01 -9.78
N ASP A 34 2.23 -16.63 -11.06
CA ASP A 34 1.33 -17.08 -12.14
C ASP A 34 -0.16 -16.82 -11.82
N ILE A 35 -0.44 -15.67 -11.19
CA ILE A 35 -1.78 -15.20 -10.85
C ILE A 35 -2.35 -14.39 -12.00
N GLU A 36 -3.47 -14.84 -12.56
CA GLU A 36 -4.20 -14.07 -13.58
C GLU A 36 -4.77 -12.78 -12.99
N ILE A 37 -4.28 -11.64 -13.49
CA ILE A 37 -4.81 -10.31 -13.17
C ILE A 37 -5.65 -9.76 -14.32
N SER A 38 -6.72 -9.04 -13.97
CA SER A 38 -7.52 -8.31 -14.95
C SER A 38 -6.76 -7.10 -15.49
N ASP A 39 -6.94 -6.78 -16.77
CA ASP A 39 -6.42 -5.54 -17.39
C ASP A 39 -6.90 -4.26 -16.67
N ASN A 40 -8.01 -4.35 -15.92
CA ASN A 40 -8.63 -3.24 -15.20
C ASN A 40 -8.09 -3.10 -13.75
N LEU A 41 -6.84 -3.47 -13.48
CA LEU A 41 -6.23 -3.31 -12.17
C LEU A 41 -6.17 -1.82 -11.78
N ASP A 42 -6.95 -1.46 -10.75
CA ASP A 42 -7.08 -0.08 -10.24
C ASP A 42 -7.02 -0.01 -8.69
N GLU A 43 -7.12 1.19 -8.13
CA GLU A 43 -7.10 1.46 -6.69
C GLU A 43 -8.25 0.78 -5.90
N ASN A 44 -9.31 0.33 -6.57
CA ASN A 44 -10.45 -0.36 -5.96
C ASN A 44 -10.26 -1.88 -5.96
N THR A 45 -9.22 -2.39 -6.64
CA THR A 45 -8.92 -3.82 -6.71
C THR A 45 -8.81 -4.43 -5.31
N PRO A 46 -9.63 -5.44 -4.99
CA PRO A 46 -9.54 -6.12 -3.70
C PRO A 46 -8.23 -6.90 -3.59
N LEU A 47 -7.49 -6.69 -2.49
CA LEU A 47 -6.20 -7.35 -2.28
C LEU A 47 -6.35 -8.68 -1.53
N PHE A 48 -7.25 -8.76 -0.55
CA PHE A 48 -7.40 -9.93 0.31
C PHE A 48 -8.87 -10.26 0.64
N GLY A 49 -9.12 -11.53 0.98
CA GLY A 49 -10.44 -12.04 1.38
C GLY A 49 -11.16 -12.78 0.25
N LYS A 50 -12.49 -12.91 0.35
CA LYS A 50 -13.31 -13.76 -0.54
C LYS A 50 -13.16 -13.43 -2.03
N HIS A 51 -12.86 -12.17 -2.35
CA HIS A 51 -12.68 -11.66 -3.72
C HIS A 51 -11.30 -11.01 -3.90
N GLY A 52 -10.38 -11.24 -2.96
CA GLY A 52 -9.04 -10.68 -2.98
C GLY A 52 -8.16 -11.35 -4.04
N LEU A 53 -7.25 -10.59 -4.61
CA LEU A 53 -6.27 -11.09 -5.56
C LEU A 53 -5.28 -12.06 -4.90
N PHE A 54 -4.85 -11.78 -3.67
CA PHE A 54 -3.87 -12.58 -2.97
C PHE A 54 -4.47 -13.42 -1.85
N ASP A 55 -3.85 -14.57 -1.61
CA ASP A 55 -4.02 -15.33 -0.38
C ASP A 55 -3.16 -14.75 0.75
N SER A 56 -3.01 -15.48 1.85
CA SER A 56 -2.22 -14.98 2.99
C SER A 56 -0.73 -14.84 2.67
N LEU A 57 -0.15 -15.71 1.82
CA LEU A 57 1.26 -15.65 1.49
C LEU A 57 1.53 -14.54 0.47
N GLY A 58 0.71 -14.45 -0.59
CA GLY A 58 0.80 -13.35 -1.56
C GLY A 58 0.61 -11.98 -0.91
N LEU A 59 -0.28 -11.88 0.09
CA LEU A 59 -0.45 -10.64 0.84
C LEU A 59 0.81 -10.27 1.64
N VAL A 60 1.46 -11.25 2.29
CA VAL A 60 2.71 -11.00 3.01
C VAL A 60 3.81 -10.56 2.05
N SER A 61 3.93 -11.21 0.88
CA SER A 61 4.87 -10.80 -0.18
C SER A 61 4.62 -9.36 -0.61
N LEU A 62 3.35 -8.98 -0.84
CA LEU A 62 2.99 -7.62 -1.21
C LEU A 62 3.36 -6.62 -0.12
N VAL A 63 3.06 -6.94 1.14
CA VAL A 63 3.37 -6.06 2.27
C VAL A 63 4.87 -5.76 2.34
N VAL A 64 5.72 -6.79 2.26
CA VAL A 64 7.17 -6.62 2.30
C VAL A 64 7.65 -5.80 1.11
N ALA A 65 7.21 -6.13 -0.10
CA ALA A 65 7.62 -5.41 -1.32
C ALA A 65 7.22 -3.93 -1.30
N VAL A 66 6.05 -3.61 -0.75
CA VAL A 66 5.60 -2.22 -0.58
C VAL A 66 6.40 -1.49 0.50
N GLU A 67 6.72 -2.13 1.62
CA GLU A 67 7.59 -1.55 2.66
C GLU A 67 8.98 -1.22 2.10
N GLU A 68 9.58 -2.13 1.33
CA GLU A 68 10.87 -1.95 0.66
C GLU A 68 10.80 -0.80 -0.35
N ALA A 69 9.80 -0.80 -1.22
CA ALA A 69 9.65 0.24 -2.23
C ALA A 69 9.36 1.64 -1.61
N ILE A 70 8.67 1.71 -0.48
CA ILE A 70 8.51 2.97 0.29
C ILE A 70 9.86 3.41 0.87
N ALA A 71 10.63 2.49 1.44
CA ALA A 71 11.95 2.79 1.97
C ALA A 71 12.90 3.30 0.90
N ASP A 72 12.91 2.68 -0.28
CA ASP A 72 13.72 3.09 -1.42
C ASP A 72 13.31 4.47 -1.95
N LYS A 73 12.00 4.74 -2.03
CA LYS A 73 11.47 5.97 -2.62
C LYS A 73 11.53 7.17 -1.67
N TYR A 74 11.16 6.98 -0.40
CA TYR A 74 10.99 8.06 0.57
C TYR A 74 12.09 8.09 1.63
N GLY A 75 12.99 7.10 1.67
CA GLY A 75 14.06 7.02 2.67
C GLY A 75 13.55 6.71 4.09
N VAL A 76 12.32 6.20 4.23
CA VAL A 76 11.69 5.91 5.52
C VAL A 76 11.23 4.46 5.59
N THR A 77 11.50 3.81 6.72
CA THR A 77 10.98 2.47 6.99
C THR A 77 9.62 2.58 7.64
N VAL A 78 8.63 1.90 7.06
CA VAL A 78 7.28 1.77 7.63
C VAL A 78 7.02 0.29 7.98
N SER A 79 6.11 0.05 8.92
CA SER A 79 5.61 -1.30 9.20
C SER A 79 4.12 -1.34 8.88
N LEU A 80 3.80 -1.96 7.75
CA LEU A 80 2.43 -2.20 7.32
C LEU A 80 1.86 -3.43 8.05
N ALA A 81 2.70 -4.40 8.40
CA ALA A 81 2.32 -5.65 9.06
C ALA A 81 1.95 -5.54 10.56
N ASP A 82 1.59 -4.36 11.09
CA ASP A 82 1.21 -4.21 12.50
C ASP A 82 -0.01 -5.11 12.83
N GLU A 83 0.05 -5.88 13.93
CA GLU A 83 -1.01 -6.77 14.39
C GLU A 83 -2.37 -6.05 14.52
N LYS A 84 -2.35 -4.74 14.76
CA LYS A 84 -3.56 -3.88 14.81
C LYS A 84 -4.20 -3.64 13.44
N ALA A 85 -3.45 -3.75 12.34
CA ALA A 85 -3.98 -3.64 10.98
C ALA A 85 -4.76 -4.90 10.57
N MET A 86 -4.40 -6.07 11.09
CA MET A 86 -5.04 -7.36 10.75
C MET A 86 -6.37 -7.61 11.48
N SER A 87 -6.61 -6.98 12.64
CA SER A 87 -7.79 -7.27 13.49
C SER A 87 -8.94 -6.25 13.39
N GLN A 88 -8.77 -5.14 12.67
CA GLN A 88 -9.80 -4.11 12.58
C GLN A 88 -10.88 -4.43 11.55
N LYS A 89 -12.12 -4.03 11.87
CA LYS A 89 -13.27 -3.97 10.92
C LYS A 89 -12.95 -3.20 9.62
N HIS A 90 -11.88 -2.41 9.64
CA HIS A 90 -11.35 -1.60 8.55
C HIS A 90 -9.90 -2.00 8.21
N SER A 91 -9.63 -3.28 7.97
CA SER A 91 -8.30 -3.75 7.56
C SER A 91 -7.76 -2.94 6.36
N PRO A 92 -6.48 -2.50 6.36
CA PRO A 92 -5.89 -1.79 5.23
C PRO A 92 -5.73 -2.68 3.99
N TYR A 93 -5.78 -4.00 4.16
CA TYR A 93 -5.59 -4.98 3.08
C TYR A 93 -6.85 -5.26 2.25
N ARG A 94 -7.91 -4.46 2.43
CA ARG A 94 -9.18 -4.66 1.70
C ARG A 94 -9.00 -4.43 0.20
N ASN A 95 -8.35 -3.33 -0.16
CA ASN A 95 -8.06 -2.94 -1.55
C ASN A 95 -6.83 -2.02 -1.59
N ILE A 96 -6.37 -1.73 -2.80
CA ILE A 96 -5.17 -0.92 -3.03
C ILE A 96 -5.26 0.48 -2.41
N SER A 97 -6.39 1.17 -2.56
CA SER A 97 -6.64 2.49 -1.97
C SER A 97 -6.53 2.48 -0.45
N SER A 98 -7.16 1.51 0.22
CA SER A 98 -7.09 1.38 1.69
C SER A 98 -5.66 1.14 2.18
N LEU A 99 -4.87 0.35 1.43
CA LEU A 99 -3.48 0.10 1.77
C LEU A 99 -2.62 1.35 1.58
N ALA A 100 -2.85 2.08 0.48
CA ALA A 100 -2.14 3.32 0.19
C ALA A 100 -2.42 4.42 1.23
N GLU A 101 -3.68 4.57 1.65
CA GLU A 101 -4.07 5.51 2.71
C GLU A 101 -3.42 5.18 4.04
N TYR A 102 -3.32 3.90 4.37
CA TYR A 102 -2.66 3.47 5.59
C TYR A 102 -1.15 3.70 5.51
N ALA A 103 -0.51 3.27 4.43
CA ALA A 103 0.93 3.47 4.21
C ALA A 103 1.31 4.96 4.21
N SER A 104 0.52 5.83 3.56
CA SER A 104 0.76 7.27 3.54
C SER A 104 0.64 7.90 4.93
N SER A 105 -0.19 7.33 5.82
CA SER A 105 -0.32 7.78 7.20
C SER A 105 0.89 7.44 8.08
N LEU A 106 1.71 6.46 7.67
CA LEU A 106 2.92 6.05 8.38
C LEU A 106 4.17 6.80 7.93
N ILE A 107 4.14 7.45 6.76
CA ILE A 107 5.26 8.25 6.27
C ILE A 107 5.36 9.52 7.12
N PRO A 108 6.49 9.75 7.81
CA PRO A 108 6.71 10.95 8.60
C PRO A 108 6.65 12.20 7.73
N THR A 109 5.94 13.21 8.20
CA THR A 109 6.03 14.57 7.67
C THR A 109 7.14 15.27 8.46
N GLU A 110 8.18 15.81 7.82
CA GLU A 110 9.33 16.41 8.53
C GLU A 110 8.91 17.41 9.62
N THR A 111 9.69 17.41 10.71
CA THR A 111 9.52 18.18 11.97
C THR A 111 10.35 19.46 11.95
#